data_AF-A0A9P5TIU5-F1
#
_entry.id   AF-A0A9P5TIU5-F1
#
_cell.length_a   1.000
_cell.length_b   1.000
_cell.length_c   1.000
_cell.angle_alpha   90.00
_cell.angle_beta   90.00
_cell.angle_gamma   90.00
#
_symmetry.space_group_name_H-M   'P 1'
#
loop_
_entity.id
_entity.type
_entity.pdbx_description
1 polymer ?
#
loop_
_entity_poly.entity_id
_entity_poly.type
_entity_poly.pdbx_seq_one_letter_code
_entity_poly.pdbx_strand_id
1 'polypeptide(L)'
;ETQPVNNYGYPEPGIQSPTARQVIAKDFLVSDETWEDICNSGDVDYIVIGSGFTALAFIEQTLKQDPKKKIICLERGDFWLPDHFQNLPLPFKYTLGGPSETFPFSLSRLTYESTVKFVHGSTPFFGGRSTFWSAWSPTPTPDLMREWPSSMLKVAGNSDSEFFKRARALLKVTPADEIGPPYANLQVEINERLKNVKGKIPSATDAYPAPMAVGAVAQSTTIRFTKFSTPGALLALYEQQQDRVKNKTGSALLLATNTAVQYLVTELGFPLIPKAGDDDIPVRFVRSDRGPDLPIRPNTKLYSAPAHFRMRLYFSIASPGTGTDYRRRRTDSDRAFPSHVVGRVRRSAFTSLDPEKLEISAEYIAGLASNGLQYHIQVTGVSSPDPHQDAEDAARFCPDYAAGCYP
;
A
#
# COMPACT_ATOMS: atom_id res chain seq x y z
N GLU A 1 -0.28 -14.72 32.99
CA GLU A 1 0.68 -15.26 32.02
C GLU A 1 0.34 -16.72 31.77
N THR A 2 -0.21 -17.04 30.61
CA THR A 2 -0.35 -18.44 30.17
C THR A 2 1.02 -18.89 29.69
N GLN A 3 1.54 -19.98 30.26
CA GLN A 3 2.82 -20.52 29.81
C GLN A 3 2.74 -20.92 28.33
N PRO A 4 3.85 -20.84 27.57
CA PRO A 4 3.92 -21.39 26.23
C PRO A 4 3.47 -22.86 26.22
N VAL A 5 2.53 -23.19 25.33
CA VAL A 5 2.18 -24.58 25.02
C VAL A 5 3.44 -25.24 24.48
N ASN A 6 3.79 -26.44 24.99
CA ASN A 6 5.03 -27.19 24.72
C ASN A 6 6.31 -26.72 25.45
N ASN A 7 6.20 -25.99 26.56
CA ASN A 7 7.34 -25.89 27.47
C ASN A 7 7.66 -27.30 28.03
N TYR A 8 8.86 -27.80 27.75
CA TYR A 8 9.41 -29.10 28.22
C TYR A 8 9.02 -30.38 27.46
N GLY A 9 8.58 -30.28 26.20
CA GLY A 9 8.52 -31.44 25.30
C GLY A 9 7.37 -32.43 25.53
N TYR A 10 6.41 -32.10 26.41
CA TYR A 10 5.14 -32.81 26.51
C TYR A 10 4.07 -32.07 25.71
N PRO A 11 3.66 -32.58 24.53
CA PRO A 11 2.63 -31.92 23.74
C PRO A 11 1.26 -32.11 24.36
N GLU A 12 0.53 -31.01 24.53
CA GLU A 12 -0.91 -31.06 24.81
C GLU A 12 -1.69 -31.33 23.51
N PRO A 13 -2.69 -32.24 23.50
CA PRO A 13 -3.51 -32.46 22.32
C PRO A 13 -4.22 -31.17 21.86
N GLY A 14 -3.81 -30.64 20.70
CA GLY A 14 -4.37 -29.45 20.08
C GLY A 14 -5.16 -29.72 18.79
N ILE A 15 -5.59 -28.65 18.11
CA ILE A 15 -6.22 -28.72 16.78
C ILE A 15 -5.28 -29.47 15.82
N GLN A 16 -5.78 -30.54 15.20
CA GLN A 16 -4.99 -31.40 14.31
C GLN A 16 -4.83 -30.82 12.89
N SER A 17 -5.66 -29.84 12.51
CA SER A 17 -5.66 -29.19 11.20
C SER A 17 -5.81 -27.67 11.33
N PRO A 18 -4.81 -26.96 11.89
CA PRO A 18 -4.90 -25.52 12.05
C PRO A 18 -4.87 -24.83 10.69
N THR A 19 -5.68 -23.78 10.51
CA THR A 19 -5.57 -22.88 9.36
C THR A 19 -4.39 -21.93 9.53
N ALA A 20 -3.85 -21.38 8.44
CA ALA A 20 -2.78 -20.37 8.52
C ALA A 20 -3.19 -19.18 9.40
N ARG A 21 -4.46 -18.78 9.34
CA ARG A 21 -5.05 -17.77 10.22
C ARG A 21 -4.97 -18.18 11.69
N GLN A 22 -5.34 -19.41 12.05
CA GLN A 22 -5.29 -19.84 13.45
C GLN A 22 -3.88 -19.81 14.03
N VAL A 23 -2.86 -20.09 13.20
CA VAL A 23 -1.45 -20.02 13.62
C VAL A 23 -1.04 -18.59 13.96
N ILE A 24 -1.32 -17.63 13.08
CA ILE A 24 -0.93 -16.23 13.32
C ILE A 24 -1.86 -15.51 14.30
N ALA A 25 -3.13 -15.93 14.39
CA ALA A 25 -4.15 -15.20 15.12
C ALA A 25 -3.88 -15.22 16.61
N LYS A 26 -3.35 -16.33 17.12
CA LYS A 26 -2.99 -16.49 18.52
C LYS A 26 -2.03 -15.40 19.00
N ASP A 27 -1.09 -15.01 18.15
CA ASP A 27 0.03 -14.16 18.56
C ASP A 27 -0.07 -12.71 18.02
N PHE A 28 -0.80 -12.48 16.93
CA PHE A 28 -0.81 -11.17 16.25
C PHE A 28 -2.19 -10.56 16.02
N LEU A 29 -3.27 -11.35 16.05
CA LEU A 29 -4.59 -10.88 15.67
C LEU A 29 -5.54 -10.84 16.86
N VAL A 30 -6.53 -9.95 16.77
CA VAL A 30 -7.60 -9.86 17.75
C VAL A 30 -8.40 -11.18 17.78
N SER A 31 -8.47 -11.83 18.95
CA SER A 31 -9.33 -12.99 19.22
C SER A 31 -10.81 -12.57 19.32
N ASP A 32 -11.72 -13.53 19.35
CA ASP A 32 -13.15 -13.21 19.45
C ASP A 32 -13.51 -12.68 20.85
N GLU A 33 -12.87 -13.19 21.90
CA GLU A 33 -13.01 -12.66 23.27
C GLU A 33 -12.49 -11.22 23.35
N THR A 34 -11.32 -10.96 22.76
CA THR A 34 -10.75 -9.61 22.72
C THR A 34 -11.64 -8.66 21.93
N TRP A 35 -12.24 -9.14 20.83
CA TRP A 35 -13.20 -8.36 20.04
C TRP A 35 -14.45 -8.01 20.85
N GLU A 36 -15.05 -8.98 21.53
CA GLU A 36 -16.21 -8.77 22.40
C GLU A 36 -15.91 -7.77 23.53
N ASP A 37 -14.76 -7.90 24.20
CA ASP A 37 -14.32 -6.96 25.24
C ASP A 37 -14.20 -5.53 24.71
N ILE A 38 -13.68 -5.36 23.49
CA ILE A 38 -13.55 -4.05 22.85
C ILE A 38 -14.93 -3.51 22.45
N CYS A 39 -15.83 -4.34 21.93
CA CYS A 39 -17.19 -3.89 21.60
C CYS A 39 -18.01 -3.54 22.86
N ASN A 40 -17.82 -4.26 23.96
CA ASN A 40 -18.50 -3.99 25.23
C ASN A 40 -17.97 -2.73 25.91
N SER A 41 -16.65 -2.55 25.91
CA SER A 41 -16.03 -1.41 26.56
C SER A 41 -16.05 -0.16 25.67
N GLY A 42 -15.71 -0.29 24.39
CA GLY A 42 -15.32 0.82 23.51
C GLY A 42 -13.94 1.38 23.86
N ASP A 43 -13.11 0.62 24.56
CA ASP A 43 -11.84 1.07 25.10
C ASP A 43 -10.74 1.13 24.03
N VAL A 44 -10.83 2.13 23.15
CA VAL A 44 -9.82 2.47 22.13
C VAL A 44 -9.78 3.99 21.90
N ASP A 45 -8.57 4.53 21.70
CA ASP A 45 -8.39 5.93 21.31
C ASP A 45 -8.63 6.11 19.80
N TYR A 46 -8.18 5.15 18.99
CA TYR A 46 -8.27 5.23 17.53
C TYR A 46 -8.80 3.94 16.92
N ILE A 47 -9.73 4.10 15.98
CA ILE A 47 -10.18 3.04 15.08
C ILE A 47 -9.64 3.37 13.69
N VAL A 48 -8.83 2.48 13.12
CA VAL A 48 -8.22 2.62 11.80
C VAL A 48 -8.87 1.61 10.85
N ILE A 49 -9.52 2.06 9.78
CA ILE A 49 -10.14 1.15 8.79
C ILE A 49 -9.18 0.95 7.62
N GLY A 50 -8.73 -0.28 7.41
CA GLY A 50 -7.75 -0.68 6.39
C GLY A 50 -6.32 -0.74 6.95
N SER A 51 -5.49 -1.57 6.32
CA SER A 51 -4.11 -1.85 6.74
C SER A 51 -3.03 -1.45 5.71
N GLY A 52 -3.37 -0.57 4.76
CA GLY A 52 -2.47 -0.09 3.71
C GLY A 52 -1.48 0.99 4.16
N PHE A 53 -0.81 1.64 3.20
CA PHE A 53 0.24 2.65 3.47
C PHE A 53 -0.19 3.78 4.39
N THR A 54 -1.38 4.33 4.18
CA THR A 54 -1.89 5.45 4.97
C THR A 54 -2.20 5.04 6.40
N ALA A 55 -2.70 3.81 6.60
CA ALA A 55 -2.89 3.23 7.92
C ALA A 55 -1.56 3.07 8.65
N LEU A 56 -0.54 2.50 7.98
CA LEU A 56 0.80 2.39 8.56
C LEU A 56 1.37 3.75 8.97
N ALA A 57 1.32 4.75 8.08
CA ALA A 57 1.81 6.09 8.37
C ALA A 57 1.09 6.74 9.56
N PHE A 58 -0.23 6.57 9.65
CA PHE A 58 -1.02 7.08 10.76
C PHE A 58 -0.67 6.38 12.09
N ILE A 59 -0.63 5.04 12.10
CA ILE A 59 -0.35 4.24 13.29
C ILE A 59 1.07 4.54 13.80
N GLU A 60 2.08 4.48 12.93
CA GLU A 60 3.47 4.75 13.29
C GLU A 60 3.62 6.15 13.91
N GLN A 61 3.11 7.18 13.23
CA GLN A 61 3.22 8.56 13.69
C GLN A 61 2.48 8.79 15.01
N THR A 62 1.31 8.15 15.19
CA THR A 62 0.50 8.27 16.42
C THR A 62 1.24 7.65 17.60
N LEU A 63 1.74 6.43 17.45
CA LEU A 63 2.46 5.72 18.51
C LEU A 63 3.83 6.34 18.82
N LYS A 64 4.47 6.98 17.83
CA LYS A 64 5.70 7.75 18.03
C LYS A 64 5.45 9.01 18.86
N GLN A 65 4.31 9.68 18.66
CA GLN A 65 3.95 10.87 19.43
C GLN A 65 3.49 10.50 20.84
N ASP A 66 2.65 9.48 20.96
CA ASP A 66 2.15 9.00 22.23
C ASP A 66 1.99 7.46 22.20
N PRO A 67 2.95 6.72 22.79
CA PRO A 67 2.88 5.26 22.82
C PRO A 67 1.75 4.73 23.71
N LYS A 68 1.06 5.59 24.48
CA LYS A 68 -0.09 5.20 25.31
C LYS A 68 -1.41 5.22 24.55
N LYS A 69 -1.41 5.57 23.26
CA LYS A 69 -2.61 5.48 22.42
C LYS A 69 -2.95 4.03 22.10
N LYS A 70 -4.15 3.61 22.46
CA LYS A 70 -4.69 2.28 22.13
C LYS A 70 -5.38 2.35 20.76
N ILE A 71 -4.87 1.57 19.81
CA ILE A 71 -5.31 1.63 18.41
C ILE A 71 -5.85 0.26 18.00
N ILE A 72 -7.01 0.23 17.35
CA ILE A 72 -7.49 -0.95 16.64
C ILE A 72 -7.50 -0.70 15.12
N CYS A 73 -6.83 -1.57 14.38
CA CYS A 73 -6.80 -1.58 12.91
C CYS A 73 -7.74 -2.68 12.40
N LEU A 74 -8.76 -2.29 11.63
CA LEU A 74 -9.78 -3.17 11.06
C LEU A 74 -9.46 -3.44 9.59
N GLU A 75 -9.14 -4.68 9.27
CA GLU A 75 -8.91 -5.13 7.90
C GLU A 75 -10.03 -6.08 7.48
N ARG A 76 -10.61 -5.82 6.31
CA ARG A 76 -11.70 -6.66 5.76
C ARG A 76 -11.19 -8.02 5.30
N GLY A 77 -9.94 -8.08 4.89
CA GLY A 77 -9.28 -9.25 4.33
C GLY A 77 -8.67 -10.15 5.38
N ASP A 78 -8.31 -11.35 4.95
CA ASP A 78 -7.48 -12.25 5.74
C ASP A 78 -5.99 -11.85 5.63
N PHE A 79 -5.17 -12.45 6.49
CA PHE A 79 -3.73 -12.37 6.35
C PHE A 79 -3.26 -13.34 5.26
N TRP A 80 -2.71 -12.80 4.18
CA TRP A 80 -2.18 -13.60 3.09
C TRP A 80 -0.65 -13.74 3.19
N LEU A 81 0.08 -12.64 3.02
CA LEU A 81 1.54 -12.64 3.03
C LEU A 81 2.08 -11.73 4.12
N PRO A 82 3.17 -12.14 4.81
CA PRO A 82 3.91 -11.23 5.69
C PRO A 82 4.73 -10.19 4.92
N ASP A 83 4.90 -10.38 3.60
CA ASP A 83 5.74 -9.54 2.78
C ASP A 83 5.24 -9.39 1.33
N HIS A 84 5.93 -8.59 0.52
CA HIS A 84 5.63 -8.37 -0.89
C HIS A 84 5.76 -9.67 -1.71
N PHE A 85 4.83 -9.93 -2.64
CA PHE A 85 4.84 -11.18 -3.41
C PHE A 85 6.13 -11.42 -4.21
N GLN A 86 6.76 -10.35 -4.71
CA GLN A 86 8.04 -10.46 -5.44
C GLN A 86 9.24 -10.81 -4.54
N ASN A 87 9.10 -10.75 -3.22
CA ASN A 87 10.13 -11.21 -2.29
C ASN A 87 10.06 -12.75 -2.11
N LEU A 88 9.02 -13.38 -2.64
CA LEU A 88 8.77 -14.82 -2.58
C LEU A 88 9.24 -15.53 -3.86
N PRO A 89 9.30 -16.88 -3.87
CA PRO A 89 9.65 -17.63 -5.06
C PRO A 89 8.77 -17.31 -6.28
N LEU A 90 9.35 -17.41 -7.47
CA LEU A 90 8.73 -17.04 -8.75
C LEU A 90 7.29 -17.56 -8.97
N PRO A 91 6.88 -18.77 -8.54
CA PRO A 91 5.51 -19.24 -8.70
C PRO A 91 4.43 -18.36 -8.07
N PHE A 92 4.76 -17.52 -7.07
CA PHE A 92 3.81 -16.55 -6.52
C PHE A 92 3.35 -15.50 -7.53
N LYS A 93 4.02 -15.36 -8.68
CA LYS A 93 3.55 -14.52 -9.79
C LYS A 93 2.12 -14.79 -10.22
N TYR A 94 1.66 -16.04 -10.12
CA TYR A 94 0.34 -16.45 -10.58
C TYR A 94 -0.80 -15.89 -9.72
N THR A 95 -0.45 -15.28 -8.58
CA THR A 95 -1.43 -14.63 -7.72
C THR A 95 -1.67 -13.17 -8.11
N LEU A 96 -0.86 -12.58 -9.00
CA LEU A 96 -1.02 -11.20 -9.45
C LEU A 96 -2.26 -11.03 -10.34
N GLY A 97 -3.01 -9.96 -10.12
CA GLY A 97 -4.19 -9.63 -10.92
C GLY A 97 -5.45 -10.35 -10.43
N GLY A 98 -6.27 -10.86 -11.35
CA GLY A 98 -7.65 -11.35 -11.11
C GLY A 98 -7.90 -12.11 -9.79
N PRO A 99 -7.09 -13.11 -9.39
CA PRO A 99 -7.27 -13.85 -8.14
C PRO A 99 -7.06 -13.02 -6.86
N SER A 100 -6.22 -11.99 -6.92
CA SER A 100 -5.90 -11.09 -5.80
C SER A 100 -6.79 -9.85 -5.73
N GLU A 101 -7.59 -9.61 -6.76
CA GLU A 101 -8.36 -8.38 -6.89
C GLU A 101 -9.86 -8.62 -6.76
N THR A 102 -10.53 -7.67 -6.11
CA THR A 102 -11.99 -7.60 -6.00
C THR A 102 -12.48 -6.28 -6.58
N PHE A 103 -13.63 -6.31 -7.23
CA PHE A 103 -14.18 -5.14 -7.92
C PHE A 103 -15.45 -4.70 -7.19
N PRO A 104 -15.36 -3.80 -6.20
CA PRO A 104 -16.54 -3.28 -5.49
C PRO A 104 -17.36 -2.30 -6.35
N PHE A 105 -17.13 -2.30 -7.67
CA PHE A 105 -17.73 -1.44 -8.68
C PHE A 105 -17.88 -2.24 -9.99
N SER A 106 -18.81 -1.80 -10.84
CA SER A 106 -18.92 -2.25 -12.22
C SER A 106 -18.52 -1.13 -13.18
N LEU A 107 -18.07 -1.49 -14.38
CA LEU A 107 -17.83 -0.53 -15.45
C LEU A 107 -19.14 -0.26 -16.20
N SER A 108 -19.35 0.98 -16.62
CA SER A 108 -20.42 1.29 -17.56
C SER A 108 -20.10 0.68 -18.93
N ARG A 109 -21.14 0.39 -19.73
CA ARG A 109 -20.98 -0.13 -21.10
C ARG A 109 -20.05 0.76 -21.94
N LEU A 110 -20.24 2.07 -21.86
CA LEU A 110 -19.39 3.06 -22.54
C LEU A 110 -17.91 2.90 -22.18
N THR A 111 -17.59 2.72 -20.90
CA THR A 111 -16.19 2.53 -20.44
C THR A 111 -15.64 1.21 -20.93
N TYR A 112 -16.44 0.13 -20.83
CA TYR A 112 -16.05 -1.21 -21.25
C TYR A 112 -15.76 -1.31 -22.76
N GLU A 113 -16.55 -0.62 -23.58
CA GLU A 113 -16.37 -0.58 -25.04
C GLU A 113 -15.27 0.42 -25.48
N SER A 114 -14.76 1.25 -24.58
CA SER A 114 -13.70 2.21 -24.88
C SER A 114 -12.31 1.57 -24.88
N THR A 115 -11.31 2.33 -25.33
CA THR A 115 -9.88 1.98 -25.16
C THR A 115 -9.43 1.97 -23.70
N VAL A 116 -10.30 2.39 -22.78
CA VAL A 116 -10.02 2.69 -21.36
C VAL A 116 -10.68 1.68 -20.42
N LYS A 117 -10.84 0.44 -20.88
CA LYS A 117 -11.59 -0.61 -20.18
C LYS A 117 -10.85 -1.29 -19.03
N PHE A 118 -9.53 -1.08 -18.90
CA PHE A 118 -8.72 -1.72 -17.86
C PHE A 118 -8.69 -0.87 -16.59
N VAL A 119 -9.23 -1.43 -15.51
CA VAL A 119 -9.24 -0.80 -14.19
C VAL A 119 -8.87 -1.86 -13.16
N HIS A 120 -7.82 -1.62 -12.39
CA HIS A 120 -7.45 -2.52 -11.29
C HIS A 120 -8.48 -2.50 -10.15
N GLY A 121 -8.72 -3.66 -9.56
CA GLY A 121 -9.58 -3.83 -8.40
C GLY A 121 -8.93 -3.42 -7.08
N SER A 122 -9.59 -3.72 -5.98
CA SER A 122 -9.05 -3.63 -4.62
C SER A 122 -8.50 -4.98 -4.19
N THR A 123 -7.38 -5.01 -3.49
CA THR A 123 -6.75 -6.21 -2.93
C THR A 123 -7.14 -6.35 -1.45
N PRO A 124 -8.12 -7.21 -1.10
CA PRO A 124 -8.71 -7.24 0.24
C PRO A 124 -7.94 -8.21 1.14
N PHE A 125 -6.71 -7.84 1.50
CA PHE A 125 -5.84 -8.61 2.38
C PHE A 125 -5.16 -7.69 3.37
N PHE A 126 -4.67 -8.24 4.47
CA PHE A 126 -3.79 -7.50 5.36
C PHE A 126 -2.59 -6.93 4.59
N GLY A 127 -2.42 -5.61 4.66
CA GLY A 127 -1.48 -4.81 3.89
C GLY A 127 -2.02 -4.21 2.59
N GLY A 128 -3.16 -4.70 2.10
CA GLY A 128 -3.79 -4.26 0.87
C GLY A 128 -2.85 -4.29 -0.33
N ARG A 129 -2.88 -3.24 -1.16
CA ARG A 129 -2.13 -3.18 -2.42
C ARG A 129 -0.61 -3.14 -2.22
N SER A 130 -0.14 -2.83 -1.00
CA SER A 130 1.28 -2.82 -0.68
C SER A 130 1.95 -4.19 -0.83
N THR A 131 1.17 -5.28 -0.93
CA THR A 131 1.69 -6.63 -1.17
C THR A 131 1.83 -6.97 -2.65
N PHE A 132 1.35 -6.12 -3.58
CA PHE A 132 1.31 -6.36 -5.04
C PHE A 132 1.82 -5.20 -5.92
N TRP A 133 2.18 -4.07 -5.32
CA TRP A 133 2.57 -2.86 -6.05
C TRP A 133 3.99 -2.93 -6.63
N SER A 134 4.28 -2.09 -7.61
CA SER A 134 5.59 -2.07 -8.28
C SER A 134 6.69 -1.33 -7.50
N ALA A 135 6.43 -0.86 -6.28
CA ALA A 135 7.35 -0.09 -5.43
C ALA A 135 7.84 1.28 -5.96
N TRP A 136 7.36 1.76 -7.12
CA TRP A 136 7.63 3.14 -7.57
C TRP A 136 7.06 4.18 -6.59
N SER A 137 7.88 5.14 -6.18
CA SER A 137 7.51 6.15 -5.18
C SER A 137 8.02 7.57 -5.53
N PRO A 138 7.65 8.14 -6.70
CA PRO A 138 8.01 9.51 -7.06
C PRO A 138 7.33 10.54 -6.17
N THR A 139 7.98 11.70 -6.00
CA THR A 139 7.38 12.83 -5.29
C THR A 139 6.49 13.62 -6.27
N PRO A 140 5.21 13.89 -5.95
CA PRO A 140 4.34 14.66 -6.83
C PRO A 140 4.77 16.13 -6.87
N THR A 141 4.61 16.76 -8.03
CA THR A 141 4.75 18.21 -8.19
C THR A 141 3.43 18.92 -7.90
N PRO A 142 3.44 20.24 -7.61
CA PRO A 142 2.20 21.02 -7.46
C PRO A 142 1.23 20.87 -8.64
N ASP A 143 1.75 20.77 -9.87
CA ASP A 143 0.92 20.64 -11.07
C ASP A 143 0.18 19.29 -11.12
N LEU A 144 0.77 18.23 -10.57
CA LEU A 144 0.11 16.92 -10.39
C LEU A 144 -1.01 16.98 -9.33
N MET A 145 -1.01 18.02 -8.50
CA MET A 145 -1.93 18.21 -7.38
C MET A 145 -2.79 19.47 -7.54
N ARG A 146 -2.93 20.03 -8.74
CA ARG A 146 -3.53 21.36 -9.03
C ARG A 146 -4.94 21.63 -8.47
N GLU A 147 -5.71 20.59 -8.16
CA GLU A 147 -7.06 20.70 -7.56
C GLU A 147 -7.08 20.35 -6.06
N TRP A 148 -5.91 20.10 -5.47
CA TRP A 148 -5.77 19.78 -4.06
C TRP A 148 -5.73 21.06 -3.21
N PRO A 149 -6.03 20.97 -1.90
CA PRO A 149 -5.96 22.11 -1.01
C PRO A 149 -4.60 22.81 -1.04
N SER A 150 -4.58 24.14 -0.93
CA SER A 150 -3.35 24.95 -0.96
C SER A 150 -2.31 24.53 0.06
N SER A 151 -2.74 23.99 1.21
CA SER A 151 -1.85 23.41 2.22
C SER A 151 -1.07 22.21 1.70
N MET A 152 -1.71 21.33 0.92
CA MET A 152 -1.07 20.16 0.30
C MET A 152 -0.19 20.57 -0.88
N LEU A 153 -0.64 21.53 -1.71
CA LEU A 153 0.18 22.12 -2.77
C LEU A 153 1.49 22.74 -2.23
N LYS A 154 1.42 23.44 -1.09
CA LYS A 154 2.61 24.01 -0.43
C LYS A 154 3.60 22.93 0.02
N VAL A 155 3.10 21.78 0.48
CA VAL A 155 3.95 20.62 0.83
C VAL A 155 4.56 20.03 -0.44
N ALA A 156 3.75 19.80 -1.49
CA ALA A 156 4.18 19.27 -2.78
C ALA A 156 5.25 20.15 -3.47
N GLY A 157 5.13 21.47 -3.33
CA GLY A 157 6.10 22.44 -3.85
C GLY A 157 7.44 22.45 -3.14
N ASN A 158 7.61 21.64 -2.08
CA ASN A 158 8.87 21.47 -1.37
C ASN A 158 9.15 19.97 -1.17
N SER A 159 9.82 19.36 -2.15
CA SER A 159 10.24 17.94 -2.13
C SER A 159 11.19 17.59 -0.97
N ASP A 160 11.84 18.61 -0.39
CA ASP A 160 12.73 18.50 0.77
C ASP A 160 12.05 18.84 2.10
N SER A 161 10.73 19.00 2.08
CA SER A 161 9.97 19.17 3.31
C SER A 161 10.14 17.97 4.24
N GLU A 162 10.07 18.23 5.55
CA GLU A 162 10.08 17.19 6.58
C GLU A 162 8.95 16.16 6.41
N PHE A 163 7.89 16.49 5.68
CA PHE A 163 6.88 15.52 5.29
C PHE A 163 7.45 14.46 4.35
N PHE A 164 8.04 14.85 3.21
CA PHE A 164 8.56 13.88 2.25
C PHE A 164 9.81 13.16 2.75
N LYS A 165 10.66 13.80 3.55
CA LYS A 165 11.77 13.10 4.21
C LYS A 165 11.29 11.95 5.08
N ARG A 166 10.27 12.20 5.91
CA ARG A 166 9.66 11.14 6.75
C ARG A 166 8.94 10.08 5.92
N ALA A 167 8.22 10.47 4.86
CA ALA A 167 7.55 9.52 3.98
C ALA A 167 8.56 8.60 3.26
N ARG A 168 9.65 9.16 2.74
CA ARG A 168 10.75 8.38 2.15
C ARG A 168 11.40 7.44 3.17
N ALA A 169 11.63 7.90 4.40
CA ALA A 169 12.16 7.05 5.46
C ALA A 169 11.21 5.90 5.84
N LEU A 170 9.91 6.18 6.00
CA LEU A 170 8.89 5.19 6.33
C LEU A 170 8.82 4.06 5.30
N LEU A 171 8.85 4.42 4.02
CA LEU A 171 8.75 3.46 2.91
C LEU A 171 10.10 2.92 2.44
N LYS A 172 11.21 3.38 3.03
CA LYS A 172 12.59 3.07 2.59
C LYS A 172 12.79 3.40 1.10
N VAL A 173 12.53 4.64 0.72
CA VAL A 173 12.68 5.06 -0.68
C VAL A 173 14.16 5.29 -0.99
N THR A 174 14.68 4.55 -1.97
CA THR A 174 16.04 4.64 -2.48
C THR A 174 15.99 4.87 -4.00
N PRO A 175 16.69 5.88 -4.54
CA PRO A 175 16.86 6.05 -5.99
C PRO A 175 17.50 4.81 -6.64
N ALA A 176 17.10 4.45 -7.86
CA ALA A 176 17.53 3.21 -8.51
C ALA A 176 19.05 3.10 -8.70
N ASP A 177 19.73 4.22 -8.91
CA ASP A 177 21.19 4.32 -9.00
C ASP A 177 21.92 4.19 -7.64
N GLU A 178 21.19 4.27 -6.54
CA GLU A 178 21.70 4.10 -5.17
C GLU A 178 21.38 2.72 -4.56
N ILE A 179 20.53 1.90 -5.21
CA ILE A 179 20.15 0.55 -4.71
C ILE A 179 21.37 -0.40 -4.69
N GLY A 180 22.25 -0.27 -5.68
CA GLY A 180 23.33 -1.23 -5.94
C GLY A 180 22.86 -2.46 -6.74
N PRO A 181 23.71 -3.50 -6.89
CA PRO A 181 23.43 -4.63 -7.77
C PRO A 181 22.06 -5.30 -7.53
N PRO A 182 21.30 -5.63 -8.59
CA PRO A 182 21.67 -5.61 -10.02
C PRO A 182 21.56 -4.24 -10.72
N TYR A 183 21.28 -3.15 -10.01
CA TYR A 183 21.29 -1.79 -10.57
C TYR A 183 22.72 -1.27 -10.68
N ALA A 184 23.37 -1.56 -11.82
CA ALA A 184 24.78 -1.29 -12.04
C ALA A 184 25.03 -0.55 -13.37
N ASN A 185 25.80 -1.11 -14.31
CA ASN A 185 26.24 -0.40 -15.50
C ASN A 185 25.08 -0.11 -16.45
N LEU A 186 24.09 -1.02 -16.54
CA LEU A 186 22.86 -0.76 -17.30
C LEU A 186 22.09 0.46 -16.77
N GLN A 187 21.98 0.60 -15.44
CA GLN A 187 21.34 1.76 -14.81
C GLN A 187 22.07 3.05 -15.19
N VAL A 188 23.40 3.08 -15.06
CA VAL A 188 24.22 4.25 -15.42
C VAL A 188 24.04 4.60 -16.90
N GLU A 189 24.16 3.63 -17.82
CA GLU A 189 24.07 3.92 -19.25
C GLU A 189 22.69 4.41 -19.69
N ILE A 190 21.60 3.85 -19.15
CA ILE A 190 20.25 4.31 -19.47
C ILE A 190 20.03 5.71 -18.89
N ASN A 191 20.49 5.97 -17.67
CA ASN A 191 20.44 7.29 -17.07
C ASN A 191 21.12 8.35 -17.94
N GLU A 192 22.37 8.12 -18.34
CA GLU A 192 23.13 9.02 -19.20
C GLU A 192 22.42 9.31 -20.53
N ARG A 193 21.80 8.28 -21.12
CA ARG A 193 21.02 8.45 -22.36
C ARG A 193 19.78 9.31 -22.14
N LEU A 194 19.20 9.31 -20.94
CA LEU A 194 17.99 10.07 -20.62
C LEU A 194 18.28 11.47 -20.06
N LYS A 195 19.50 11.81 -19.68
CA LYS A 195 19.85 13.16 -19.18
C LYS A 195 19.40 14.31 -20.09
N ASN A 196 19.45 14.13 -21.42
CA ASN A 196 18.92 15.08 -22.39
C ASN A 196 17.58 14.60 -22.99
N VAL A 197 16.64 14.16 -22.14
CA VAL A 197 15.34 13.67 -22.58
C VAL A 197 14.60 14.70 -23.42
N LYS A 198 14.71 16.00 -23.08
CA LYS A 198 14.07 17.11 -23.82
C LYS A 198 14.51 17.21 -25.28
N GLY A 199 15.79 16.95 -25.56
CA GLY A 199 16.30 16.90 -26.93
C GLY A 199 15.77 15.71 -27.76
N LYS A 200 15.21 14.69 -27.11
CA LYS A 200 14.70 13.46 -27.73
C LYS A 200 13.17 13.38 -27.74
N ILE A 201 12.55 13.84 -26.67
CA ILE A 201 11.11 13.88 -26.40
C ILE A 201 10.80 15.32 -25.98
N PRO A 202 10.43 16.21 -26.93
CA PRO A 202 10.22 17.63 -26.63
C PRO A 202 9.17 17.91 -25.55
N SER A 203 8.20 17.01 -25.37
CA SER A 203 7.16 17.11 -24.35
C SER A 203 7.57 16.59 -22.96
N ALA A 204 8.75 15.97 -22.83
CA ALA A 204 9.25 15.51 -21.55
C ALA A 204 9.76 16.70 -20.72
N THR A 205 9.44 16.72 -19.44
CA THR A 205 9.86 17.78 -18.52
C THR A 205 11.09 17.39 -17.73
N ASP A 206 11.21 16.10 -17.38
CA ASP A 206 12.29 15.58 -16.54
C ASP A 206 12.51 14.07 -16.75
N ALA A 207 13.72 13.60 -16.45
CA ALA A 207 14.08 12.19 -16.41
C ALA A 207 15.16 11.93 -15.34
N TYR A 208 14.93 10.97 -14.46
CA TYR A 208 15.83 10.68 -13.33
C TYR A 208 15.70 9.23 -12.84
N PRO A 209 16.72 8.71 -12.11
CA PRO A 209 16.69 7.36 -11.54
C PRO A 209 15.43 7.17 -10.69
N ALA A 210 14.75 6.05 -10.90
CA ALA A 210 13.47 5.81 -10.25
C ALA A 210 13.59 5.81 -8.72
N PRO A 211 12.82 6.62 -7.98
CA PRO A 211 12.70 6.46 -6.53
C PRO A 211 11.87 5.21 -6.23
N MET A 212 12.47 4.25 -5.55
CA MET A 212 11.92 2.92 -5.31
C MET A 212 11.81 2.63 -3.82
N ALA A 213 10.64 2.15 -3.36
CA ALA A 213 10.43 1.73 -1.98
C ALA A 213 10.99 0.31 -1.76
N VAL A 214 12.28 0.25 -1.48
CA VAL A 214 13.05 -0.99 -1.32
C VAL A 214 13.96 -0.90 -0.10
N GLY A 215 14.20 -2.01 0.59
CA GLY A 215 15.06 -2.02 1.78
C GLY A 215 15.99 -3.21 1.80
N ALA A 216 17.16 -3.04 2.42
CA ALA A 216 18.01 -4.17 2.78
C ALA A 216 17.25 -5.09 3.77
N VAL A 217 17.34 -6.41 3.55
CA VAL A 217 16.62 -7.41 4.36
C VAL A 217 17.32 -7.65 5.69
N ALA A 218 18.65 -7.77 5.66
CA ALA A 218 19.52 -7.97 6.80
C ALA A 218 20.97 -7.70 6.38
N GLN A 219 21.83 -7.32 7.32
CA GLN A 219 23.23 -7.00 7.02
C GLN A 219 24.04 -8.19 6.44
N SER A 220 23.60 -9.43 6.71
CA SER A 220 24.33 -10.66 6.37
C SER A 220 23.70 -11.51 5.26
N THR A 221 22.59 -11.08 4.65
CA THR A 221 21.91 -11.87 3.62
C THR A 221 22.52 -11.69 2.23
N THR A 222 22.42 -12.71 1.39
CA THR A 222 22.74 -12.63 -0.04
C THR A 222 21.65 -11.90 -0.83
N ILE A 223 20.43 -11.81 -0.30
CA ILE A 223 19.34 -11.04 -0.89
C ILE A 223 19.63 -9.55 -0.70
N ARG A 224 19.93 -8.86 -1.80
CA ARG A 224 20.43 -7.47 -1.78
C ARG A 224 19.42 -6.48 -1.21
N PHE A 225 18.17 -6.57 -1.69
CA PHE A 225 17.06 -5.77 -1.20
C PHE A 225 15.73 -6.51 -1.37
N THR A 226 14.71 -6.04 -0.67
CA THR A 226 13.32 -6.46 -0.80
C THR A 226 12.42 -5.28 -1.13
N LYS A 227 11.33 -5.56 -1.84
CA LYS A 227 10.26 -4.57 -2.03
C LYS A 227 9.51 -4.36 -0.73
N PHE A 228 9.24 -3.10 -0.43
CA PHE A 228 8.51 -2.74 0.78
C PHE A 228 7.05 -3.20 0.70
N SER A 229 6.52 -3.69 1.82
CA SER A 229 5.09 -3.95 2.02
C SER A 229 4.71 -3.58 3.46
N THR A 230 3.44 -3.25 3.70
CA THR A 230 3.00 -2.82 5.05
C THR A 230 2.80 -3.94 6.07
N PRO A 231 2.51 -5.22 5.74
CA PRO A 231 2.31 -6.27 6.75
C PRO A 231 3.46 -6.39 7.73
N GLY A 232 4.70 -6.59 7.26
CA GLY A 232 5.87 -6.70 8.11
C GLY A 232 6.10 -5.46 9.00
N ALA A 233 5.89 -4.26 8.45
CA ALA A 233 6.03 -3.02 9.20
C ALA A 233 4.96 -2.88 10.32
N LEU A 234 3.72 -3.27 10.05
CA LEU A 234 2.64 -3.27 11.05
C LEU A 234 2.89 -4.31 12.14
N LEU A 235 3.39 -5.50 11.78
CA LEU A 235 3.75 -6.53 12.76
C LEU A 235 4.92 -6.09 13.65
N ALA A 236 5.91 -5.38 13.11
CA ALA A 236 7.00 -4.81 13.89
C ALA A 236 6.48 -3.74 14.89
N LEU A 237 5.54 -2.88 14.47
CA LEU A 237 4.89 -1.93 15.39
C LEU A 237 4.06 -2.63 16.46
N TYR A 238 3.39 -3.73 16.10
CA TYR A 238 2.64 -4.56 17.05
C TYR A 238 3.57 -5.11 18.13
N GLU A 239 4.67 -5.77 17.75
CA GLU A 239 5.66 -6.33 18.68
C GLU A 239 6.21 -5.26 19.62
N GLN A 240 6.63 -4.11 19.06
CA GLN A 240 7.10 -2.97 19.86
C GLN A 240 6.07 -2.51 20.89
N GLN A 241 4.78 -2.49 20.53
CA GLN A 241 3.73 -2.12 21.49
C GLN A 241 3.45 -3.20 22.52
N GLN A 242 3.51 -4.48 22.16
CA GLN A 242 3.38 -5.55 23.15
C GLN A 242 4.49 -5.45 24.22
N ASP A 243 5.71 -5.12 23.84
CA ASP A 243 6.79 -4.89 24.79
C ASP A 243 6.57 -3.65 25.66
N ARG A 244 6.01 -2.57 25.09
CA ARG A 244 5.65 -1.39 25.87
C ARG A 244 4.52 -1.66 26.85
N VAL A 245 3.53 -2.48 26.49
CA VAL A 245 2.44 -2.92 27.37
C VAL A 245 3.00 -3.75 28.52
N LYS A 246 3.87 -4.74 28.25
CA LYS A 246 4.56 -5.53 29.29
C LYS A 246 5.32 -4.64 30.27
N ASN A 247 6.01 -3.62 29.75
CA ASN A 247 6.76 -2.65 30.53
C ASN A 247 5.91 -1.52 31.13
N LYS A 248 4.59 -1.52 30.93
CA LYS A 248 3.65 -0.47 31.39
C LYS A 248 3.99 0.95 30.89
N THR A 249 4.64 1.05 29.73
CA THR A 249 5.07 2.31 29.10
C THR A 249 4.25 2.70 27.85
N GLY A 250 3.32 1.84 27.43
CA GLY A 250 2.46 2.08 26.27
C GLY A 250 1.17 1.26 26.31
N SER A 251 0.44 1.31 25.21
CA SER A 251 -0.88 0.67 25.04
C SER A 251 -0.89 -0.26 23.83
N ALA A 252 -1.85 -1.19 23.82
CA ALA A 252 -1.94 -2.19 22.78
C ALA A 252 -2.22 -1.57 21.39
N LEU A 253 -1.48 -2.05 20.39
CA LEU A 253 -1.90 -2.01 18.99
C LEU A 253 -2.62 -3.33 18.69
N LEU A 254 -3.82 -3.24 18.14
CA LEU A 254 -4.70 -4.37 17.89
C LEU A 254 -4.97 -4.49 16.40
N LEU A 255 -4.78 -5.68 15.83
CA LEU A 255 -4.97 -5.96 14.41
C LEU A 255 -6.14 -6.93 14.24
N ALA A 256 -7.25 -6.47 13.67
CA ALA A 256 -8.45 -7.26 13.46
C ALA A 256 -8.67 -7.50 11.95
N THR A 257 -8.22 -8.65 11.46
CA THR A 257 -8.49 -9.14 10.09
C THR A 257 -9.86 -9.79 9.99
N ASN A 258 -10.36 -9.95 8.76
CA ASN A 258 -11.70 -10.45 8.47
C ASN A 258 -12.79 -9.66 9.23
N THR A 259 -12.60 -8.35 9.28
CA THR A 259 -13.52 -7.39 9.88
C THR A 259 -13.88 -6.38 8.81
N ALA A 260 -14.83 -6.73 7.95
CA ALA A 260 -15.31 -5.83 6.92
C ALA A 260 -16.27 -4.81 7.55
N VAL A 261 -15.81 -3.57 7.68
CA VAL A 261 -16.70 -2.46 8.04
C VAL A 261 -17.77 -2.33 6.96
N GLN A 262 -19.03 -2.33 7.37
CA GLN A 262 -20.20 -2.22 6.51
C GLN A 262 -20.82 -0.82 6.60
N TYR A 263 -20.89 -0.26 7.81
CA TYR A 263 -21.54 1.03 8.07
C TYR A 263 -20.79 1.85 9.12
N LEU A 264 -20.75 3.17 8.90
CA LEU A 264 -20.43 4.16 9.92
C LEU A 264 -21.77 4.74 10.41
N VAL A 265 -22.22 4.34 11.59
CA VAL A 265 -23.55 4.66 12.10
C VAL A 265 -23.50 6.00 12.82
N THR A 266 -24.25 6.99 12.33
CA THR A 266 -24.33 8.35 12.91
C THR A 266 -25.53 8.54 13.83
N GLU A 267 -26.65 7.85 13.55
CA GLU A 267 -27.87 7.85 14.36
C GLU A 267 -28.48 6.45 14.44
N LEU A 268 -29.22 6.16 15.52
CA LEU A 268 -29.97 4.92 15.71
C LEU A 268 -31.35 5.06 15.05
N GLY A 269 -31.55 4.50 13.86
CA GLY A 269 -32.84 4.50 13.15
C GLY A 269 -32.73 4.38 11.62
N PHE A 270 -33.85 4.15 10.93
CA PHE A 270 -33.94 4.27 9.46
C PHE A 270 -33.53 5.70 9.05
N PRO A 271 -32.74 5.89 7.98
CA PRO A 271 -32.09 7.18 7.75
C PRO A 271 -33.13 8.26 7.49
N LEU A 272 -33.25 9.22 8.41
CA LEU A 272 -33.74 10.54 8.08
C LEU A 272 -32.70 11.17 7.14
N ILE A 273 -33.16 11.77 6.05
CA ILE A 273 -32.30 12.57 5.16
C ILE A 273 -31.64 13.62 6.06
N PRO A 274 -30.30 13.71 6.13
CA PRO A 274 -29.63 14.71 6.95
C PRO A 274 -30.16 16.09 6.57
N LYS A 275 -30.60 16.87 7.56
CA LYS A 275 -30.88 18.29 7.32
C LYS A 275 -29.56 18.94 6.93
N ALA A 276 -29.55 19.68 5.82
CA ALA A 276 -28.37 20.41 5.40
C ALA A 276 -27.98 21.41 6.50
N GLY A 277 -26.87 21.11 7.19
CA GLY A 277 -26.22 21.96 8.17
C GLY A 277 -24.71 21.70 8.10
N ASP A 278 -23.92 22.73 8.39
CA ASP A 278 -22.45 22.70 8.30
C ASP A 278 -21.79 21.95 9.47
N ASP A 279 -22.56 21.35 10.37
CA ASP A 279 -22.05 20.65 11.54
C ASP A 279 -21.66 19.19 11.21
N ASP A 280 -20.45 18.79 11.59
CA ASP A 280 -19.98 17.41 11.48
C ASP A 280 -20.90 16.45 12.26
N ILE A 281 -21.45 15.45 11.58
CA ILE A 281 -22.29 14.43 12.22
C ILE A 281 -21.37 13.37 12.86
N PRO A 282 -21.38 13.21 14.20
CA PRO A 282 -20.50 12.26 14.87
C PRO A 282 -20.92 10.82 14.59
N VAL A 283 -19.97 9.98 14.20
CA VAL A 283 -20.16 8.53 14.14
C VAL A 283 -20.27 7.99 15.57
N ARG A 284 -21.29 7.18 15.84
CA ARG A 284 -21.60 6.58 17.14
C ARG A 284 -21.09 5.14 17.25
N PHE A 285 -21.19 4.37 16.17
CA PHE A 285 -20.73 2.99 16.13
C PHE A 285 -20.17 2.62 14.75
N VAL A 286 -19.22 1.71 14.72
CA VAL A 286 -18.72 1.05 13.51
C VAL A 286 -19.35 -0.34 13.43
N ARG A 287 -20.19 -0.57 12.41
CA ARG A 287 -20.79 -1.88 12.15
C ARG A 287 -19.91 -2.68 11.21
N SER A 288 -19.59 -3.92 11.57
CA SER A 288 -18.82 -4.86 10.75
C SER A 288 -19.54 -6.20 10.60
N ASP A 289 -19.03 -7.06 9.72
CA ASP A 289 -19.48 -8.45 9.59
C ASP A 289 -19.01 -9.38 10.72
N ARG A 290 -18.14 -8.90 11.62
CA ARG A 290 -17.53 -9.70 12.70
C ARG A 290 -18.35 -9.75 14.00
N GLY A 291 -19.61 -9.29 13.99
CA GLY A 291 -20.49 -9.35 15.17
C GLY A 291 -20.75 -7.96 15.76
N PRO A 292 -20.79 -7.81 17.10
CA PRO A 292 -21.39 -6.64 17.75
C PRO A 292 -20.75 -5.33 17.28
N ASP A 293 -21.57 -4.28 17.21
CA ASP A 293 -21.14 -2.96 16.78
C ASP A 293 -20.05 -2.41 17.71
N LEU A 294 -18.99 -1.83 17.14
CA LEU A 294 -17.90 -1.21 17.89
C LEU A 294 -18.27 0.24 18.23
N PRO A 295 -18.49 0.59 19.52
CA PRO A 295 -18.88 1.94 19.90
C PRO A 295 -17.73 2.94 19.76
N ILE A 296 -18.08 4.18 19.40
CA ILE A 296 -17.19 5.33 19.39
C ILE A 296 -17.50 6.18 20.62
N ARG A 297 -16.57 6.17 21.59
CA ARG A 297 -16.65 7.05 22.76
C ARG A 297 -16.34 8.51 22.37
N PRO A 298 -16.70 9.52 23.18
CA PRO A 298 -16.45 10.94 22.85
C PRO A 298 -15.00 11.28 22.47
N ASN A 299 -14.03 10.56 23.04
CA ASN A 299 -12.60 10.77 22.78
C ASN A 299 -12.02 9.84 21.72
N THR A 300 -12.78 8.83 21.26
CA THR A 300 -12.35 7.92 20.21
C THR A 300 -12.39 8.63 18.87
N LYS A 301 -11.33 8.50 18.07
CA LYS A 301 -11.26 9.05 16.71
C LYS A 301 -11.26 7.93 15.68
N LEU A 302 -11.96 8.17 14.57
CA LEU A 302 -12.00 7.27 13.43
C LEU A 302 -11.05 7.78 12.34
N TYR A 303 -10.12 6.93 11.91
CA TYR A 303 -9.28 7.17 10.76
C TYR A 303 -9.66 6.20 9.64
N SER A 304 -10.12 6.75 8.51
CA SER A 304 -10.52 5.96 7.35
C SER A 304 -9.36 5.85 6.37
N ALA A 305 -8.76 4.67 6.27
CA ALA A 305 -7.73 4.31 5.30
C ALA A 305 -8.10 3.13 4.35
N PRO A 306 -9.39 2.87 4.00
CA PRO A 306 -9.70 1.83 3.03
C PRO A 306 -9.36 2.30 1.61
N ALA A 307 -9.35 1.36 0.66
CA ALA A 307 -9.20 1.67 -0.76
C ALA A 307 -10.24 2.73 -1.22
N HIS A 308 -9.85 3.60 -2.15
CA HIS A 308 -10.61 4.77 -2.61
C HIS A 308 -12.11 4.53 -2.84
N PHE A 309 -12.47 3.46 -3.56
CA PHE A 309 -13.88 3.13 -3.84
C PHE A 309 -14.68 2.72 -2.61
N ARG A 310 -14.05 2.03 -1.66
CA ARG A 310 -14.65 1.66 -0.38
C ARG A 310 -14.84 2.88 0.51
N MET A 311 -13.85 3.77 0.55
CA MET A 311 -13.97 5.03 1.27
C MET A 311 -15.18 5.84 0.78
N ARG A 312 -15.34 5.98 -0.54
CA ARG A 312 -16.52 6.63 -1.14
C ARG A 312 -17.82 5.95 -0.78
N LEU A 313 -17.84 4.61 -0.75
CA LEU A 313 -19.03 3.84 -0.34
C LEU A 313 -19.43 4.20 1.10
N TYR A 314 -18.49 4.21 2.05
CA TYR A 314 -18.79 4.56 3.44
C TYR A 314 -19.35 5.97 3.58
N PHE A 315 -18.76 6.96 2.90
CA PHE A 315 -19.28 8.33 2.94
C PHE A 315 -20.65 8.46 2.27
N SER A 316 -20.90 7.73 1.18
CA SER A 316 -22.20 7.76 0.49
C SER A 316 -23.33 7.14 1.32
N ILE A 317 -23.01 6.16 2.15
CA ILE A 317 -23.98 5.50 3.04
C ILE A 317 -24.18 6.32 4.33
N ALA A 318 -23.10 6.86 4.90
CA ALA A 318 -23.16 7.63 6.15
C ALA A 318 -23.79 9.03 5.99
N SER A 319 -23.75 9.59 4.78
CA SER A 319 -24.28 10.92 4.48
C SER A 319 -24.96 10.96 3.10
N PRO A 320 -26.20 10.45 2.96
CA PRO A 320 -26.97 10.55 1.72
C PRO A 320 -27.49 11.99 1.51
N GLY A 321 -26.58 12.93 1.23
CA GLY A 321 -26.92 14.31 0.91
C GLY A 321 -27.41 14.47 -0.54
N THR A 322 -28.14 15.54 -0.82
CA THR A 322 -28.67 15.86 -2.17
C THR A 322 -27.98 17.06 -2.84
N GLY A 323 -26.91 17.60 -2.23
CA GLY A 323 -26.22 18.82 -2.67
C GLY A 323 -25.11 18.66 -3.71
N THR A 324 -24.55 19.78 -4.17
CA THR A 324 -23.43 19.88 -5.14
C THR A 324 -22.14 19.23 -4.63
N ASP A 325 -21.84 19.34 -3.32
CA ASP A 325 -20.70 18.65 -2.69
C ASP A 325 -20.86 17.13 -2.68
N TYR A 326 -22.09 16.64 -2.54
CA TYR A 326 -22.38 15.20 -2.67
C TYR A 326 -22.17 14.72 -4.11
N ARG A 327 -22.51 15.53 -5.13
CA ARG A 327 -22.21 15.22 -6.53
C ARG A 327 -20.71 15.18 -6.80
N ARG A 328 -19.94 16.18 -6.38
CA ARG A 328 -18.46 16.19 -6.54
C ARG A 328 -17.78 15.00 -5.87
N ARG A 329 -18.21 14.60 -4.66
CA ARG A 329 -17.72 13.40 -3.96
C ARG A 329 -17.95 12.09 -4.75
N ARG A 330 -18.89 12.08 -5.69
CA ARG A 330 -19.30 10.90 -6.47
C ARG A 330 -18.81 10.92 -7.92
N THR A 331 -18.67 12.08 -8.55
CA THR A 331 -18.48 12.20 -10.01
C THR A 331 -17.02 12.30 -10.45
N ASP A 332 -16.14 12.89 -9.63
CA ASP A 332 -14.82 13.27 -10.11
C ASP A 332 -13.81 12.21 -9.65
N SER A 333 -13.31 11.40 -10.58
CA SER A 333 -12.25 10.42 -10.31
C SER A 333 -11.20 10.46 -11.40
N ASP A 334 -10.01 10.92 -11.04
CA ASP A 334 -8.86 10.88 -11.93
C ASP A 334 -8.19 9.51 -11.85
N ARG A 335 -7.76 9.00 -13.01
CA ARG A 335 -6.97 7.78 -13.12
C ARG A 335 -5.89 7.96 -14.18
N ALA A 336 -4.74 7.36 -13.92
CA ALA A 336 -3.72 7.18 -14.94
C ALA A 336 -4.13 6.07 -15.91
N PHE A 337 -3.80 6.24 -17.19
CA PHE A 337 -3.97 5.21 -18.21
C PHE A 337 -2.63 4.51 -18.44
N PRO A 338 -2.47 3.26 -18.00
CA PRO A 338 -1.26 2.52 -18.25
C PRO A 338 -1.24 2.04 -19.70
N SER A 339 -0.08 2.15 -20.34
CA SER A 339 0.25 1.44 -21.58
C SER A 339 1.60 0.76 -21.36
N HIS A 340 1.73 -0.49 -21.77
CA HIS A 340 2.96 -1.25 -21.64
C HIS A 340 3.55 -1.48 -23.01
N VAL A 341 4.82 -1.09 -23.17
CA VAL A 341 5.60 -1.31 -24.39
C VAL A 341 6.85 -2.08 -24.00
N VAL A 342 7.06 -3.23 -24.64
CA VAL A 342 8.26 -4.05 -24.46
C VAL A 342 9.02 -4.08 -25.76
N GLY A 343 10.32 -3.82 -25.71
CA GLY A 343 11.21 -3.83 -26.86
C GLY A 343 12.50 -4.58 -26.55
N ARG A 344 13.03 -5.28 -27.55
CA ARG A 344 14.35 -5.92 -27.47
C ARG A 344 15.38 -5.04 -28.16
N VAL A 345 16.48 -4.78 -27.46
CA VAL A 345 17.62 -4.02 -28.00
C VAL A 345 18.83 -4.94 -28.04
N ARG A 346 19.65 -4.85 -29.09
CA ARG A 346 20.90 -5.62 -29.17
C ARG A 346 21.79 -5.23 -27.99
N ARG A 347 22.37 -6.22 -27.32
CA ARG A 347 23.27 -6.00 -26.18
C ARG A 347 24.48 -5.11 -26.56
N SER A 348 24.97 -5.22 -27.79
CA SER A 348 26.02 -4.37 -28.36
C SER A 348 25.67 -2.88 -28.47
N ALA A 349 24.40 -2.50 -28.27
CA ALA A 349 24.00 -1.10 -28.17
C ALA A 349 24.42 -0.46 -26.84
N PHE A 350 24.92 -1.25 -25.88
CA PHE A 350 25.45 -0.83 -24.60
C PHE A 350 26.91 -1.28 -24.49
N THR A 351 27.78 -0.46 -23.90
CA THR A 351 29.24 -0.66 -23.99
C THR A 351 29.86 -1.25 -22.73
N SER A 352 29.17 -1.12 -21.61
CA SER A 352 29.73 -1.32 -20.27
C SER A 352 29.00 -2.44 -19.53
N LEU A 353 28.14 -3.19 -20.21
CA LEU A 353 27.37 -4.25 -19.56
C LEU A 353 28.28 -5.38 -19.08
N ASP A 354 28.00 -5.90 -17.89
CA ASP A 354 28.67 -7.07 -17.34
C ASP A 354 28.23 -8.32 -18.14
N PRO A 355 29.16 -9.09 -18.76
CA PRO A 355 28.81 -10.26 -19.56
C PRO A 355 28.41 -11.49 -18.74
N GLU A 356 28.60 -11.47 -17.43
CA GLU A 356 28.39 -12.62 -16.55
C GLU A 356 27.27 -12.40 -15.53
N LYS A 357 26.67 -11.20 -15.47
CA LYS A 357 25.67 -10.86 -14.47
C LYS A 357 24.39 -10.29 -15.06
N LEU A 358 23.28 -10.57 -14.38
CA LEU A 358 22.02 -9.84 -14.53
C LEU A 358 22.23 -8.37 -14.15
N GLU A 359 21.80 -7.47 -15.03
CA GLU A 359 21.75 -6.03 -14.77
C GLU A 359 20.35 -5.50 -15.01
N ILE A 360 19.90 -4.61 -14.13
CA ILE A 360 18.58 -3.99 -14.16
C ILE A 360 18.75 -2.47 -14.16
N SER A 361 17.80 -1.77 -14.78
CA SER A 361 17.64 -0.33 -14.61
C SER A 361 16.17 0.03 -14.34
N ALA A 362 15.96 1.13 -13.63
CA ALA A 362 14.67 1.78 -13.48
C ALA A 362 14.83 3.30 -13.59
N GLU A 363 14.09 3.91 -14.52
CA GLU A 363 14.10 5.35 -14.76
C GLU A 363 12.67 5.88 -14.79
N TYR A 364 12.50 7.08 -14.27
CA TYR A 364 11.22 7.78 -14.28
C TYR A 364 11.32 8.99 -15.21
N ILE A 365 10.40 9.09 -16.16
CA ILE A 365 10.28 10.24 -17.07
C ILE A 365 8.93 10.91 -16.80
N ALA A 366 8.94 12.23 -16.61
CA ALA A 366 7.74 13.04 -16.53
C ALA A 366 7.58 13.89 -17.80
N GLY A 367 6.34 14.22 -18.16
CA GLY A 367 6.08 15.13 -19.26
C GLY A 367 4.66 15.68 -19.31
N LEU A 368 4.47 16.61 -20.24
CA LEU A 368 3.20 17.29 -20.49
C LEU A 368 2.85 17.15 -21.97
N ALA A 369 1.76 16.45 -22.28
CA ALA A 369 1.28 16.31 -23.63
C ALA A 369 0.71 17.64 -24.17
N SER A 370 0.60 17.76 -25.49
CA SER A 370 0.11 18.98 -26.17
C SER A 370 -1.33 19.36 -25.80
N ASN A 371 -2.13 18.41 -25.33
CA ASN A 371 -3.49 18.63 -24.83
C ASN A 371 -3.54 19.07 -23.35
N GLY A 372 -2.39 19.35 -22.73
CA GLY A 372 -2.29 19.77 -21.33
C GLY A 372 -2.40 18.62 -20.31
N LEU A 373 -2.54 17.36 -20.75
CA LEU A 373 -2.50 16.21 -19.85
C LEU A 373 -1.07 15.83 -19.51
N GLN A 374 -0.83 15.49 -18.25
CA GLN A 374 0.46 15.01 -17.78
C GLN A 374 0.61 13.52 -18.09
N TYR A 375 1.83 13.09 -18.36
CA TYR A 375 2.17 11.68 -18.48
C TYR A 375 3.43 11.36 -17.67
N HIS A 376 3.56 10.08 -17.31
CA HIS A 376 4.79 9.53 -16.78
C HIS A 376 5.14 8.25 -17.52
N ILE A 377 6.43 8.00 -17.70
CA ILE A 377 6.95 6.75 -18.28
C ILE A 377 7.86 6.12 -17.25
N GLN A 378 7.53 4.88 -16.89
CA GLN A 378 8.36 4.01 -16.07
C GLN A 378 9.17 3.15 -17.03
N VAL A 379 10.48 3.36 -17.08
CA VAL A 379 11.38 2.60 -17.94
C VAL A 379 12.07 1.56 -17.09
N THR A 380 11.83 0.28 -17.38
CA THR A 380 12.58 -0.84 -16.81
C THR A 380 13.49 -1.44 -17.88
N GLY A 381 14.79 -1.52 -17.61
CA GLY A 381 15.76 -2.21 -18.45
C GLY A 381 16.21 -3.51 -17.78
N VAL A 382 16.39 -4.57 -18.56
CA VAL A 382 16.93 -5.84 -18.10
C VAL A 382 17.95 -6.34 -19.12
N SER A 383 19.16 -6.66 -18.66
CA SER A 383 20.16 -7.38 -19.42
C SER A 383 20.55 -8.63 -18.66
N SER A 384 20.41 -9.79 -19.29
CA SER A 384 20.71 -11.09 -18.69
C SER A 384 21.57 -11.91 -19.66
N PRO A 385 22.70 -12.48 -19.19
CA PRO A 385 23.49 -13.42 -19.97
C PRO A 385 22.86 -14.82 -20.04
N ASP A 386 22.10 -15.22 -19.04
CA ASP A 386 21.32 -16.47 -19.03
C ASP A 386 19.88 -16.23 -18.51
N PRO A 387 18.93 -15.88 -19.40
CA PRO A 387 17.56 -15.55 -19.01
C PRO A 387 16.81 -16.68 -18.30
N HIS A 388 17.24 -17.94 -18.47
CA HIS A 388 16.60 -19.07 -17.79
C HIS A 388 17.02 -19.17 -16.34
N GLN A 389 18.32 -18.95 -16.05
CA GLN A 389 18.83 -18.93 -14.68
C GLN A 389 18.46 -17.64 -13.95
N ASP A 390 18.47 -16.50 -14.66
CA ASP A 390 18.23 -15.18 -14.06
C ASP A 390 16.74 -14.85 -13.85
N ALA A 391 15.82 -15.71 -14.31
CA ALA A 391 14.39 -15.41 -14.30
C ALA A 391 13.84 -15.10 -12.90
N GLU A 392 14.32 -15.80 -11.86
CA GLU A 392 13.88 -15.59 -10.48
C GLU A 392 14.42 -14.28 -9.90
N ASP A 393 15.69 -13.96 -10.16
CA ASP A 393 16.30 -12.71 -9.70
C ASP A 393 15.73 -11.51 -10.46
N ALA A 394 15.55 -11.62 -11.78
CA ALA A 394 14.89 -10.59 -12.57
C ALA A 394 13.46 -10.34 -12.08
N ALA A 395 12.70 -11.41 -11.81
CA ALA A 395 11.36 -11.33 -11.24
C ALA A 395 11.32 -10.61 -9.89
N ARG A 396 12.30 -10.88 -9.02
CA ARG A 396 12.40 -10.29 -7.69
C ARG A 396 12.78 -8.82 -7.74
N PHE A 397 13.78 -8.48 -8.55
CA PHE A 397 14.40 -7.16 -8.53
C PHE A 397 13.76 -6.17 -9.50
N CYS A 398 13.11 -6.61 -10.58
CA CYS A 398 12.42 -5.69 -11.51
C CYS A 398 11.26 -4.96 -10.80
N PRO A 399 11.12 -3.64 -10.98
CA PRO A 399 10.05 -2.87 -10.36
C PRO A 399 8.68 -3.26 -10.94
N ASP A 400 8.55 -3.39 -12.26
CA ASP A 400 7.31 -3.75 -12.95
C ASP A 400 7.30 -5.21 -13.41
N TYR A 401 6.93 -6.09 -12.49
CA TYR A 401 6.80 -7.52 -12.77
C TYR A 401 5.88 -7.83 -13.95
N ALA A 402 4.71 -7.17 -14.00
CA ALA A 402 3.67 -7.41 -14.99
C ALA A 402 4.13 -7.11 -16.43
N ALA A 403 5.12 -6.23 -16.59
CA ALA A 403 5.65 -5.85 -17.89
C ALA A 403 6.91 -6.65 -18.29
N GLY A 404 7.72 -7.08 -17.31
CA GLY A 404 9.03 -7.71 -17.56
C GLY A 404 9.02 -9.23 -17.78
N CYS A 405 7.93 -9.93 -17.46
CA CYS A 405 7.90 -11.41 -17.40
C CYS A 405 7.11 -12.10 -18.53
N TYR A 406 6.79 -11.40 -19.61
CA TYR A 406 6.34 -12.04 -20.85
C TYR A 406 7.55 -12.28 -21.76
N PRO A 407 7.96 -13.55 -21.99
CA PRO A 407 8.99 -13.88 -22.97
C PRO A 407 8.56 -13.53 -24.40
#